data_AF-A0A6M4BCN9-F1
#
_entry.id   AF-A0A6M4BCN9-F1
#
_cell.length_a   1.000
_cell.length_b   1.000
_cell.length_c   1.000
_cell.angle_alpha   90.00
_cell.angle_beta   90.00
_cell.angle_gamma   90.00
#
_symmetry.space_group_name_H-M   'P 1'
#
loop_
_entity.id
_entity.type
_entity.pdbx_description
1 polymer ?
#
loop_
_entity_poly.entity_id
_entity_poly.type
_entity_poly.pdbx_seq_one_letter_code
_entity_poly.pdbx_strand_id
1 'polypeptide(L)'
;KTFVEKLVSAHSVHPKFMKTDFRGIADFAIIHYAGKVDYSAAQWLMKNMDPLNENVVSLLQSSQDPFVCHIWKDAEIVGMAQQAMTDTQFGARTRKGMFRTVSQLYKEQLTKLMATLRNTNPNFVRCIIPNHEKKAGKIEATLVLDQLRCNGVLEGIRICRQGFPNRIPFQEFRQRYELLTPNIIPKGFMDGKKACEQMIDALELDHNLFRVGQSKIFFRAGV
;
A
#
# COMPACT_ATOMS: atom_id res chain seq x y z
N LYS A 1 -4.00 24.53 -19.56
CA LYS A 1 -3.05 25.19 -18.63
C LYS A 1 -3.63 25.42 -17.23
N THR A 2 -4.96 25.53 -17.08
CA THR A 2 -5.62 25.79 -15.78
C THR A 2 -5.42 24.74 -14.68
N PHE A 3 -5.25 23.45 -15.00
CA PHE A 3 -5.05 22.41 -13.98
C PHE A 3 -3.74 22.61 -13.19
N VAL A 4 -2.62 22.78 -13.89
CA VAL A 4 -1.30 22.96 -13.26
C VAL A 4 -1.26 24.23 -12.43
N GLU A 5 -1.82 25.33 -12.94
CA GLU A 5 -1.93 26.60 -12.21
C GLU A 5 -2.73 26.44 -10.91
N LYS A 6 -3.88 25.75 -10.95
CA LYS A 6 -4.67 25.44 -9.76
C LYS A 6 -3.90 24.55 -8.78
N LEU A 7 -3.19 23.54 -9.29
CA LEU A 7 -2.39 22.63 -8.46
C LEU A 7 -1.26 23.37 -7.73
N VAL A 8 -0.53 24.23 -8.45
CA VAL A 8 0.52 25.08 -7.89
C VAL A 8 -0.06 26.05 -6.86
N SER A 9 -1.19 26.69 -7.17
CA SER A 9 -1.84 27.59 -6.21
C SER A 9 -2.26 26.87 -4.93
N ALA A 10 -2.75 25.64 -5.03
CA ALA A 10 -3.22 24.86 -3.88
C ALA A 10 -2.09 24.26 -3.03
N HIS A 11 -0.95 23.93 -3.65
CA HIS A 11 0.09 23.12 -3.00
C HIS A 11 1.49 23.74 -2.98
N SER A 12 1.65 25.01 -3.40
CA SER A 12 2.94 25.70 -3.44
C SER A 12 3.73 25.69 -2.12
N VAL A 13 3.03 25.69 -0.98
CA VAL A 13 3.65 25.65 0.36
C VAL A 13 3.94 24.24 0.87
N HIS A 14 3.49 23.19 0.17
CA HIS A 14 3.63 21.82 0.64
C HIS A 14 5.09 21.35 0.46
N PRO A 15 5.77 20.83 1.50
CA PRO A 15 7.19 20.51 1.46
C PRO A 15 7.57 19.36 0.49
N LYS A 16 6.57 18.63 -0.01
CA LYS A 16 6.74 17.56 -1.02
C LYS A 16 6.28 17.94 -2.43
N PHE A 17 5.80 19.16 -2.62
CA PHE A 17 5.42 19.68 -3.93
C PHE A 17 6.46 20.69 -4.38
N MET A 18 6.88 20.62 -5.64
CA MET A 18 7.83 21.57 -6.21
C MET A 18 7.30 22.10 -7.52
N LYS A 19 7.31 23.44 -7.64
CA LYS A 19 7.11 24.11 -8.92
C LYS A 19 8.39 23.97 -9.75
N THR A 20 8.26 23.70 -11.03
CA THR A 20 9.40 23.60 -11.96
C THR A 20 9.93 24.99 -12.32
N ASP A 21 11.22 25.06 -12.63
CA ASP A 21 11.86 26.29 -13.13
C ASP A 21 11.27 26.66 -14.50
N PHE A 22 11.33 27.94 -14.87
CA PHE A 22 10.79 28.44 -16.15
C PHE A 22 11.44 27.79 -17.39
N ARG A 23 12.64 27.21 -17.21
CA ARG A 23 13.39 26.46 -18.24
C ARG A 23 13.11 24.95 -18.21
N GLY A 24 12.32 24.48 -17.25
CA GLY A 24 11.98 23.07 -17.10
C GLY A 24 10.96 22.62 -18.14
N ILE A 25 11.12 21.39 -18.64
CA ILE A 25 10.16 20.72 -19.54
C ILE A 25 8.93 20.20 -18.78
N ALA A 26 9.09 19.94 -17.47
CA ALA A 26 8.03 19.45 -16.61
C ALA A 26 7.14 20.58 -16.07
N ASP A 27 5.88 20.26 -15.81
CA ASP A 27 4.88 21.19 -15.28
C ASP A 27 4.99 21.37 -13.75
N PHE A 28 5.35 20.30 -13.04
CA PHE A 28 5.62 20.29 -11.59
C PHE A 28 6.39 19.04 -11.20
N ALA A 29 6.84 18.95 -9.95
CA ALA A 29 7.47 17.75 -9.40
C ALA A 29 6.93 17.39 -8.02
N ILE A 30 6.96 16.10 -7.70
CA ILE A 30 6.59 15.57 -6.37
C ILE A 30 7.81 14.86 -5.79
N ILE A 31 8.09 15.10 -4.52
CA ILE A 31 9.12 14.39 -3.75
C ILE A 31 8.48 13.13 -3.16
N HIS A 32 8.59 12.01 -3.86
CA HIS A 32 8.18 10.70 -3.37
C HIS A 32 9.19 10.13 -2.37
N TYR A 33 8.81 9.07 -1.67
CA TYR A 33 9.72 8.39 -0.73
C TYR A 33 10.99 7.87 -1.42
N ALA A 34 10.90 7.49 -2.69
CA ALA A 34 12.01 6.99 -3.51
C ALA A 34 12.76 8.08 -4.30
N GLY A 35 12.37 9.36 -4.14
CA GLY A 35 13.02 10.48 -4.83
C GLY A 35 12.05 11.43 -5.50
N LYS A 36 12.62 12.48 -6.10
CA LYS A 36 11.90 13.49 -6.88
C LYS A 36 11.47 12.90 -8.23
N VAL A 37 10.20 13.11 -8.61
CA VAL A 37 9.69 12.80 -9.95
C VAL A 37 9.13 14.06 -10.58
N ASP A 38 9.64 14.39 -11.77
CA ASP A 38 9.16 15.48 -12.62
C ASP A 38 7.98 15.00 -13.48
N TYR A 39 6.87 15.74 -13.50
CA TYR A 39 5.63 15.38 -14.18
C TYR A 39 5.28 16.34 -15.31
N SER A 40 4.83 15.79 -16.44
CA SER A 40 4.16 16.53 -17.51
C SER A 40 2.67 16.19 -17.49
N ALA A 41 1.84 17.23 -17.31
CA ALA A 41 0.39 17.16 -17.21
C ALA A 41 -0.31 17.22 -18.57
N ALA A 42 0.45 17.13 -19.68
CA ALA A 42 -0.11 17.12 -21.02
C ALA A 42 -1.14 16.00 -21.18
N GLN A 43 -2.33 16.36 -21.68
CA GLN A 43 -3.48 15.48 -21.90
C GLN A 43 -4.02 14.77 -20.64
N TRP A 44 -3.63 15.15 -19.42
CA TRP A 44 -4.14 14.50 -18.20
C TRP A 44 -5.65 14.59 -18.05
N LEU A 45 -6.25 15.73 -18.42
CA LEU A 45 -7.71 15.89 -18.39
C LEU A 45 -8.40 14.87 -19.31
N MET A 46 -7.93 14.75 -20.56
CA MET A 46 -8.46 13.78 -21.52
C MET A 46 -8.27 12.34 -21.02
N LYS A 47 -7.07 11.99 -20.55
CA LYS A 47 -6.76 10.66 -19.99
C LYS A 47 -7.60 10.33 -18.74
N ASN A 48 -7.96 11.33 -17.95
CA ASN A 48 -8.76 11.14 -16.74
C ASN A 48 -10.27 11.09 -17.02
N MET A 49 -10.74 11.75 -18.08
CA MET A 49 -12.13 11.65 -18.55
C MET A 49 -12.38 10.38 -19.37
N ASP A 50 -11.34 9.82 -19.99
CA ASP A 50 -11.38 8.60 -20.81
C ASP A 50 -12.51 8.59 -21.85
N PRO A 51 -12.57 9.61 -22.75
CA PRO A 51 -13.67 9.74 -23.69
C PRO A 51 -13.63 8.62 -24.74
N LEU A 52 -14.76 7.94 -24.94
CA LEU A 52 -14.97 6.97 -26.01
C LEU A 52 -15.96 7.51 -27.04
N ASN A 53 -15.82 7.07 -28.30
CA ASN A 53 -16.80 7.39 -29.34
C ASN A 53 -18.01 6.44 -29.22
N GLU A 54 -19.15 6.99 -28.79
CA GLU A 54 -20.39 6.23 -28.57
C GLU A 54 -20.83 5.42 -29.79
N ASN A 55 -20.62 5.92 -31.01
CA ASN A 55 -20.98 5.19 -32.23
C ASN A 55 -20.16 3.91 -32.40
N VAL A 56 -18.86 3.98 -32.06
CA VAL A 56 -17.97 2.82 -32.14
C VAL A 56 -18.30 1.82 -31.03
N VAL A 57 -18.61 2.32 -29.82
CA VAL A 57 -19.05 1.46 -28.71
C VAL A 57 -20.32 0.69 -29.09
N SER A 58 -21.33 1.38 -29.63
CA SER A 58 -22.58 0.78 -30.09
C SER A 58 -22.35 -0.29 -31.16
N LEU A 59 -21.50 0.01 -32.16
CA LEU A 59 -21.14 -0.94 -33.21
C LEU A 59 -20.50 -2.23 -32.64
N LEU A 60 -19.61 -2.09 -31.66
CA LEU A 60 -18.92 -3.22 -31.03
C LEU A 60 -19.85 -4.03 -30.12
N GLN A 61 -20.80 -3.38 -29.46
CA GLN A 61 -21.86 -4.03 -28.69
C GLN A 61 -22.84 -4.81 -29.58
N SER A 62 -23.04 -4.37 -30.83
CA SER A 62 -23.87 -5.05 -31.83
C SER A 62 -23.09 -5.98 -32.77
N SER A 63 -21.85 -6.34 -32.41
CA SER A 63 -21.03 -7.23 -33.24
C SER A 63 -21.73 -8.57 -33.49
N GLN A 64 -21.42 -9.21 -34.62
CA GLN A 64 -21.87 -10.58 -34.89
C GLN A 64 -21.00 -11.62 -34.16
N ASP A 65 -19.81 -11.23 -33.70
CA ASP A 65 -18.94 -12.06 -32.88
C ASP A 65 -19.39 -12.01 -31.41
N PRO A 66 -19.87 -13.13 -30.83
CA PRO A 66 -20.31 -13.18 -29.44
C PRO A 66 -19.23 -12.77 -28.44
N PHE A 67 -17.95 -13.02 -28.76
CA PHE A 67 -16.84 -12.64 -27.88
C PHE A 67 -16.68 -11.12 -27.81
N VAL A 68 -16.75 -10.43 -28.96
CA VAL A 68 -16.68 -8.97 -29.03
C VAL A 68 -17.84 -8.35 -28.27
N CYS A 69 -19.07 -8.82 -28.49
CA CYS A 69 -20.23 -8.34 -27.74
C CYS A 69 -20.05 -8.50 -26.22
N HIS A 70 -19.48 -9.63 -25.79
CA HIS A 70 -19.26 -9.89 -24.37
C HIS A 70 -18.26 -8.92 -23.73
N ILE A 71 -17.19 -8.55 -24.44
CA ILE A 71 -16.20 -7.58 -23.94
C ILE A 71 -16.84 -6.20 -23.76
N TRP A 72 -17.69 -5.78 -24.71
CA TRP A 72 -18.22 -4.42 -24.78
C TRP A 72 -19.56 -4.22 -24.07
N LYS A 73 -20.15 -5.27 -23.50
CA LYS A 73 -21.48 -5.23 -22.85
C LYS A 73 -21.64 -4.14 -21.79
N ASP A 74 -20.57 -3.80 -21.05
CA ASP A 74 -20.59 -2.87 -19.91
C ASP A 74 -19.85 -1.54 -20.21
N ALA A 75 -19.56 -1.25 -21.48
CA ALA A 75 -18.73 -0.10 -21.88
C ALA A 75 -19.35 1.28 -21.56
N GLU A 76 -20.65 1.35 -21.23
CA GLU A 76 -21.37 2.58 -20.88
C GLU A 76 -20.90 3.19 -19.54
N ILE A 77 -20.22 2.43 -18.68
CA ILE A 77 -19.84 2.87 -17.31
C ILE A 77 -18.65 3.84 -17.30
N VAL A 78 -17.86 3.91 -18.39
CA VAL A 78 -16.53 4.57 -18.39
C VAL A 78 -16.54 5.95 -19.04
N GLY A 79 -17.57 6.30 -19.81
CA GLY A 79 -17.61 7.58 -20.53
C GLY A 79 -18.99 8.23 -20.51
N MET A 80 -19.21 9.22 -19.66
CA MET A 80 -20.31 10.17 -19.86
C MET A 80 -19.81 11.61 -19.82
N ALA A 81 -18.85 11.94 -20.68
CA ALA A 81 -18.30 13.29 -20.82
C ALA A 81 -18.95 14.10 -21.96
N GLN A 82 -20.08 13.67 -22.53
CA GLN A 82 -20.70 14.38 -23.65
C GLN A 82 -21.91 15.27 -23.31
N GLN A 83 -22.46 15.23 -22.08
CA GLN A 83 -23.62 16.07 -21.74
C GLN A 83 -23.33 17.30 -20.86
N ALA A 84 -22.09 17.54 -20.44
CA ALA A 84 -21.78 18.67 -19.55
C ALA A 84 -21.36 19.97 -20.27
N MET A 85 -21.29 20.00 -21.61
CA MET A 85 -20.86 21.19 -22.36
C MET A 85 -21.98 21.94 -23.10
N THR A 86 -23.24 21.48 -23.05
CA THR A 86 -24.34 22.09 -23.83
C THR A 86 -25.52 22.67 -23.03
N ASP A 87 -25.64 22.49 -21.72
CA ASP A 87 -26.86 22.95 -21.03
C ASP A 87 -26.67 24.27 -20.26
N THR A 88 -26.86 25.36 -21.00
CA THR A 88 -27.57 26.52 -20.47
C THR A 88 -29.07 26.22 -20.42
N GLN A 89 -29.68 26.45 -19.26
CA GLN A 89 -31.13 26.62 -19.00
C GLN A 89 -32.04 25.38 -18.95
N PHE A 90 -32.68 25.25 -17.78
CA PHE A 90 -33.96 24.59 -17.49
C PHE A 90 -34.06 23.06 -17.53
N GLY A 91 -34.35 22.48 -16.35
CA GLY A 91 -35.04 21.20 -16.24
C GLY A 91 -34.29 20.14 -15.46
N ALA A 92 -34.50 20.09 -14.14
CA ALA A 92 -34.09 18.98 -13.30
C ALA A 92 -34.81 17.68 -13.72
N ARG A 93 -34.18 16.88 -14.59
CA ARG A 93 -34.42 15.45 -14.69
C ARG A 93 -33.31 14.73 -13.92
N THR A 94 -33.74 13.82 -13.07
CA THR A 94 -32.95 12.95 -12.19
C THR A 94 -31.60 12.52 -12.81
N ARG A 95 -30.51 12.85 -12.10
CA ARG A 95 -29.11 12.50 -12.41
C ARG A 95 -28.94 10.99 -12.59
N LYS A 96 -29.03 10.50 -13.83
CA LYS A 96 -28.58 9.18 -14.25
C LYS A 96 -27.17 9.33 -14.82
N GLY A 97 -26.19 8.68 -14.20
CA GLY A 97 -24.78 8.73 -14.58
C GLY A 97 -23.97 9.57 -13.60
N MET A 98 -23.57 8.96 -12.47
CA MET A 98 -22.55 9.54 -11.60
C MET A 98 -21.25 9.61 -12.40
N PHE A 99 -20.91 10.78 -12.94
CA PHE A 99 -19.67 10.99 -13.68
C PHE A 99 -18.49 10.58 -12.79
N ARG A 100 -17.84 9.47 -13.13
CA ARG A 100 -16.68 8.94 -12.40
C ARG A 100 -15.49 9.03 -13.33
N THR A 101 -14.55 9.89 -12.97
CA THR A 101 -13.25 9.92 -13.66
C THR A 101 -12.44 8.67 -13.35
N VAL A 102 -11.49 8.33 -14.22
CA VAL A 102 -10.56 7.20 -14.01
C VAL A 102 -9.89 7.29 -12.63
N SER A 103 -9.44 8.49 -12.25
CA SER A 103 -8.81 8.71 -10.94
C SER A 103 -9.75 8.46 -9.77
N GLN A 104 -11.04 8.81 -9.89
CA GLN A 104 -12.02 8.58 -8.84
C GLN A 104 -12.30 7.09 -8.67
N LEU A 105 -12.51 6.36 -9.78
CA LEU A 105 -12.72 4.91 -9.75
C LEU A 105 -11.53 4.20 -9.12
N TYR A 106 -10.31 4.54 -9.55
CA TYR A 106 -9.09 3.98 -8.99
C TYR A 106 -8.94 4.29 -7.49
N LYS A 107 -9.24 5.52 -7.06
CA LYS A 107 -9.19 5.90 -5.64
C LYS A 107 -10.18 5.10 -4.79
N GLU A 108 -11.40 4.86 -5.27
CA GLU A 108 -12.39 4.04 -4.57
C GLU A 108 -11.93 2.59 -4.44
N GLN A 109 -11.43 2.00 -5.53
CA GLN A 109 -10.89 0.63 -5.53
C GLN A 109 -9.68 0.49 -4.61
N LEU A 110 -8.75 1.44 -4.65
CA LEU A 110 -7.58 1.49 -3.78
C LEU A 110 -7.99 1.60 -2.31
N THR A 111 -9.01 2.41 -1.99
CA THR A 111 -9.50 2.55 -0.61
C THR A 111 -10.08 1.22 -0.09
N LYS A 112 -10.85 0.51 -0.91
CA LYS A 112 -11.37 -0.83 -0.58
C LYS A 112 -10.24 -1.83 -0.37
N LEU A 113 -9.25 -1.85 -1.27
CA LEU A 113 -8.08 -2.72 -1.14
C LEU A 113 -7.31 -2.44 0.16
N MET A 114 -7.06 -1.16 0.47
CA MET A 114 -6.36 -0.78 1.69
C MET A 114 -7.13 -1.15 2.96
N ALA A 115 -8.47 -1.11 2.93
CA ALA A 115 -9.29 -1.60 4.05
C ALA A 115 -9.11 -3.10 4.26
N THR A 116 -9.11 -3.89 3.19
CA THR A 116 -8.85 -5.33 3.26
C THR A 116 -7.44 -5.61 3.78
N LEU A 117 -6.41 -4.98 3.23
CA LEU A 117 -5.01 -5.20 3.62
C LEU A 117 -4.72 -4.80 5.07
N ARG A 118 -5.43 -3.81 5.63
CA ARG A 118 -5.30 -3.43 7.05
C ARG A 118 -5.88 -4.48 8.00
N ASN A 119 -6.80 -5.31 7.52
CA ASN A 119 -7.45 -6.36 8.30
C ASN A 119 -6.81 -7.75 8.10
N THR A 120 -5.64 -7.82 7.48
CA THR A 120 -4.86 -9.06 7.32
C THR A 120 -3.55 -8.99 8.07
N ASN A 121 -2.84 -10.12 8.17
CA ASN A 121 -1.46 -10.15 8.66
C ASN A 121 -0.48 -10.02 7.48
N PRO A 122 0.16 -8.85 7.27
CA PRO A 122 1.00 -8.64 6.11
C PRO A 122 2.36 -9.31 6.25
N ASN A 123 2.81 -9.94 5.16
CA ASN A 123 4.19 -10.38 4.99
C ASN A 123 4.83 -9.52 3.90
N PHE A 124 5.99 -8.93 4.19
CA PHE A 124 6.66 -8.01 3.27
C PHE A 124 7.86 -8.67 2.59
N VAL A 125 7.87 -8.65 1.27
CA VAL A 125 9.06 -8.97 0.45
C VAL A 125 9.47 -7.68 -0.28
N ARG A 126 10.66 -7.16 0.04
CA ARG A 126 11.18 -5.93 -0.56
C ARG A 126 12.16 -6.27 -1.68
N CYS A 127 11.69 -6.20 -2.91
CA CYS A 127 12.53 -6.41 -4.09
C CYS A 127 13.50 -5.22 -4.27
N ILE A 128 14.75 -5.52 -4.63
CA ILE A 128 15.81 -4.53 -4.84
C ILE A 128 16.33 -4.66 -6.27
N ILE A 129 16.43 -3.55 -6.99
CA ILE A 129 17.00 -3.49 -8.33
C ILE A 129 18.53 -3.48 -8.20
N PRO A 130 19.26 -4.47 -8.76
CA PRO A 130 20.70 -4.56 -8.59
C PRO A 130 21.46 -3.63 -9.54
N ASN A 131 20.93 -3.34 -10.73
CA ASN A 131 21.50 -2.40 -11.71
C ASN A 131 20.44 -1.99 -12.76
N HIS A 132 20.63 -0.85 -13.42
CA HIS A 132 19.75 -0.37 -14.50
C HIS A 132 20.06 -1.00 -15.87
N GLU A 133 21.24 -1.61 -16.03
CA GLU A 133 21.65 -2.28 -17.28
C GLU A 133 20.97 -3.63 -17.51
N LYS A 134 20.17 -4.11 -16.55
CA LYS A 134 19.49 -5.42 -16.58
C LYS A 134 20.47 -6.60 -16.74
N LYS A 135 21.71 -6.45 -16.23
CA LYS A 135 22.74 -7.50 -16.29
C LYS A 135 22.68 -8.40 -15.07
N ALA A 136 22.70 -9.71 -15.28
CA ALA A 136 22.84 -10.68 -14.21
C ALA A 136 24.23 -10.57 -13.53
N GLY A 137 24.30 -10.86 -12.23
CA GLY A 137 25.56 -10.87 -11.46
C GLY A 137 26.21 -9.50 -11.22
N LYS A 138 25.65 -8.41 -11.75
CA LYS A 138 26.16 -7.04 -11.56
C LYS A 138 25.37 -6.33 -10.47
N ILE A 139 26.06 -5.77 -9.48
CA ILE A 139 25.45 -4.94 -8.43
C ILE A 139 26.07 -3.54 -8.46
N GLU A 140 25.21 -2.54 -8.49
CA GLU A 140 25.56 -1.14 -8.34
C GLU A 140 25.31 -0.70 -6.90
N ALA A 141 26.38 -0.49 -6.13
CA ALA A 141 26.31 -0.30 -4.69
C ALA A 141 25.52 0.94 -4.28
N THR A 142 25.70 2.06 -4.99
CA THR A 142 24.99 3.33 -4.75
C THR A 142 23.49 3.18 -4.95
N LEU A 143 23.07 2.59 -6.07
CA LEU A 143 21.67 2.30 -6.39
C LEU A 143 21.01 1.42 -5.32
N VAL A 144 21.68 0.36 -4.88
CA VAL A 144 21.15 -0.53 -3.84
C VAL A 144 21.05 0.19 -2.50
N LEU A 145 22.08 0.95 -2.12
CA LEU A 145 22.11 1.69 -0.85
C LEU A 145 20.97 2.71 -0.76
N ASP A 146 20.69 3.44 -1.83
CA ASP A 146 19.61 4.41 -1.87
C ASP A 146 18.23 3.74 -1.76
N GLN A 147 18.04 2.60 -2.42
CA GLN A 147 16.83 1.79 -2.23
C GLN A 147 16.66 1.30 -0.79
N LEU A 148 17.73 0.82 -0.14
CA LEU A 148 17.67 0.35 1.25
C LEU A 148 17.27 1.47 2.22
N ARG A 149 17.77 2.69 1.98
CA ARG A 149 17.41 3.90 2.74
C ARG A 149 15.95 4.29 2.49
N CYS A 150 15.55 4.48 1.24
CA CYS A 150 14.20 4.91 0.88
C CYS A 150 13.12 3.89 1.26
N ASN A 151 13.41 2.60 1.19
CA ASN A 151 12.48 1.54 1.60
C ASN A 151 12.43 1.35 3.12
N GLY A 152 13.23 2.08 3.90
CA GLY A 152 13.32 1.94 5.35
C GLY A 152 13.73 0.54 5.80
N VAL A 153 14.64 -0.10 5.05
CA VAL A 153 15.16 -1.45 5.40
C VAL A 153 16.01 -1.38 6.64
N LEU A 154 16.87 -0.37 6.75
CA LEU A 154 17.76 -0.21 7.91
C LEU A 154 16.96 0.08 9.19
N GLU A 155 15.96 0.95 9.10
CA GLU A 155 15.01 1.24 10.19
C GLU A 155 14.19 0.00 10.55
N GLY A 156 13.71 -0.75 9.55
CA GLY A 156 12.99 -2.00 9.76
C GLY A 156 13.82 -3.02 10.53
N ILE A 157 15.08 -3.23 10.12
CA ILE A 157 16.01 -4.12 10.82
C ILE A 157 16.27 -3.61 12.24
N ARG A 158 16.46 -2.31 12.44
CA ARG A 158 16.68 -1.70 13.77
C ARG A 158 15.50 -2.00 14.70
N ILE A 159 14.28 -1.79 14.23
CA ILE A 159 13.05 -2.08 15.00
C ILE A 159 12.93 -3.58 15.28
N CYS A 160 13.19 -4.45 14.30
CA CYS A 160 13.15 -5.89 14.51
C CYS A 160 14.20 -6.37 15.52
N ARG A 161 15.39 -5.77 15.54
CA ARG A 161 16.48 -6.11 16.48
C ARG A 161 16.25 -5.57 17.88
N GLN A 162 15.67 -4.38 18.01
CA GLN A 162 15.35 -3.77 19.30
C GLN A 162 14.04 -4.30 19.89
N GLY A 163 13.12 -4.72 19.03
CA GLY A 163 11.84 -5.27 19.42
C GLY A 163 11.86 -6.77 19.70
N PHE A 164 10.66 -7.31 19.86
CA PHE A 164 10.41 -8.71 20.14
C PHE A 164 9.45 -9.25 19.06
N PRO A 165 9.97 -9.71 17.91
CA PRO A 165 9.15 -10.10 16.76
C PRO A 165 8.35 -11.38 17.03
N ASN A 166 8.87 -12.27 17.87
CA ASN A 166 8.23 -13.53 18.21
C ASN A 166 7.28 -13.33 19.39
N ARG A 167 6.03 -13.77 19.25
CA ARG A 167 4.96 -13.55 20.25
C ARG A 167 4.18 -14.84 20.46
N ILE A 168 4.26 -15.41 21.65
CA ILE A 168 3.66 -16.70 21.97
C ILE A 168 2.65 -16.51 23.11
N PRO A 169 1.37 -16.93 22.96
CA PRO A 169 0.41 -16.98 24.05
C PRO A 169 0.89 -17.87 25.21
N PHE A 170 0.51 -17.53 26.44
CA PHE A 170 0.95 -18.28 27.63
C PHE A 170 0.58 -19.77 27.58
N GLN A 171 -0.62 -20.09 27.10
CA GLN A 171 -1.07 -21.47 26.97
C GLN A 171 -0.19 -22.26 25.99
N GLU A 172 0.14 -21.67 24.84
CA GLU A 172 0.98 -22.31 23.83
C GLU A 172 2.42 -22.48 24.33
N PHE A 173 2.97 -21.47 25.00
CA PHE A 173 4.31 -21.54 25.59
C PHE A 173 4.39 -22.67 26.62
N ARG A 174 3.45 -22.71 27.56
CA ARG A 174 3.38 -23.77 28.57
C ARG A 174 3.27 -25.15 27.92
N GLN A 175 2.28 -25.34 27.04
CA GLN A 175 2.06 -26.63 26.38
C GLN A 175 3.30 -27.13 25.64
N ARG A 176 4.07 -26.22 25.04
CA ARG A 176 5.24 -26.56 24.22
C ARG A 176 6.49 -26.82 25.06
N TYR A 177 6.70 -26.09 26.15
CA TYR A 177 7.98 -26.06 26.87
C TYR A 177 7.93 -26.63 28.29
N GLU A 178 6.76 -27.03 28.83
CA GLU A 178 6.63 -27.59 30.19
C GLU A 178 7.49 -28.86 30.39
N LEU A 179 7.75 -29.61 29.31
CA LEU A 179 8.67 -30.74 29.32
C LEU A 179 10.11 -30.36 29.75
N LEU A 180 10.55 -29.14 29.45
CA LEU A 180 11.88 -28.65 29.79
C LEU A 180 12.00 -28.21 31.26
N THR A 181 10.87 -28.01 31.93
CA THR A 181 10.80 -27.51 33.31
C THR A 181 10.01 -28.48 34.20
N PRO A 182 10.48 -29.73 34.37
CA PRO A 182 9.75 -30.73 35.13
C PRO A 182 9.63 -30.31 36.61
N ASN A 183 8.47 -30.57 37.20
CA ASN A 183 8.15 -30.29 38.61
C ASN A 183 8.13 -28.81 39.03
N ILE A 184 8.31 -27.87 38.10
CA ILE A 184 8.22 -26.43 38.39
C ILE A 184 6.76 -26.01 38.60
N ILE A 185 5.86 -26.50 37.75
CA ILE A 185 4.43 -26.17 37.85
C ILE A 185 3.72 -27.20 38.76
N PRO A 186 3.06 -26.77 39.84
CA PRO A 186 2.29 -27.65 40.72
C PRO A 186 1.13 -28.33 39.97
N LYS A 187 0.77 -29.54 40.43
CA LYS A 187 -0.44 -30.22 39.96
C LYS A 187 -1.68 -29.45 40.43
N GLY A 188 -2.38 -28.82 39.51
CA GLY A 188 -3.59 -28.03 39.78
C GLY A 188 -3.75 -26.85 38.82
N PHE A 189 -4.75 -26.01 39.09
CA PHE A 189 -4.94 -24.78 38.34
C PHE A 189 -3.88 -23.74 38.75
N MET A 190 -3.28 -23.08 37.75
CA MET A 190 -2.37 -21.96 37.94
C MET A 190 -2.63 -20.92 36.85
N ASP A 191 -2.50 -19.65 37.23
CA ASP A 191 -2.56 -18.55 36.28
C ASP A 191 -1.47 -18.70 35.19
N GLY A 192 -1.88 -18.51 33.93
CA GLY A 192 -1.02 -18.77 32.77
C GLY A 192 0.21 -17.87 32.73
N LYS A 193 0.10 -16.61 33.20
CA LYS A 193 1.23 -15.70 33.26
C LYS A 193 2.25 -16.16 34.29
N LYS A 194 1.80 -16.44 35.52
CA LYS A 194 2.67 -16.95 36.60
C LYS A 194 3.36 -18.26 36.25
N ALA A 195 2.63 -19.18 35.61
CA ALA A 195 3.20 -20.44 35.14
C ALA A 195 4.35 -20.19 34.14
N CYS A 196 4.15 -19.29 33.18
CA CYS A 196 5.18 -18.94 32.22
C CYS A 196 6.39 -18.23 32.87
N GLU A 197 6.17 -17.35 33.84
CA GLU A 197 7.25 -16.68 34.59
C GLU A 197 8.11 -17.71 35.32
N GLN A 198 7.50 -18.65 36.05
CA GLN A 198 8.24 -19.72 36.74
C GLN A 198 9.02 -20.63 35.78
N MET A 199 8.42 -20.97 34.63
CA MET A 199 9.12 -21.75 33.61
C MET A 199 10.33 -20.99 33.04
N ILE A 200 10.18 -19.69 32.78
CA ILE A 200 11.27 -18.85 32.27
C ILE A 200 12.41 -18.75 33.27
N ASP A 201 12.09 -18.54 34.55
CA ASP A 201 13.08 -18.46 35.62
C ASP A 201 13.84 -19.80 35.76
N ALA A 202 13.14 -20.93 35.66
CA ALA A 202 13.74 -22.26 35.70
C ALA A 202 14.62 -22.58 34.47
N LEU A 203 14.35 -21.95 33.32
CA LEU A 203 15.17 -22.05 32.11
C LEU A 203 16.35 -21.07 32.09
N GLU A 204 16.48 -20.22 33.12
CA GLU A 204 17.55 -19.22 33.27
C GLU A 204 17.71 -18.33 32.01
N LEU A 205 16.59 -17.98 31.36
CA LEU A 205 16.64 -17.12 30.17
C LEU A 205 17.08 -15.72 30.55
N ASP A 206 18.02 -15.16 29.78
CA ASP A 206 18.45 -13.77 29.94
C ASP A 206 17.24 -12.82 29.79
N HIS A 207 17.02 -11.98 30.81
CA HIS A 207 15.97 -10.96 30.83
C HIS A 207 16.01 -10.00 29.64
N ASN A 208 17.12 -9.87 28.91
CA ASN A 208 17.19 -9.08 27.68
C ASN A 208 16.50 -9.76 26.48
N LEU A 209 16.34 -11.09 26.51
CA LEU A 209 15.81 -11.89 25.40
C LEU A 209 14.29 -11.95 25.34
N PHE A 210 13.60 -11.66 26.45
CA PHE A 210 12.14 -11.75 26.53
C PHE A 210 11.47 -10.59 27.25
N ARG A 211 10.17 -10.40 27.02
CA ARG A 211 9.29 -9.56 27.84
C ARG A 211 7.97 -10.29 28.08
N VAL A 212 7.49 -10.31 29.32
CA VAL A 212 6.18 -10.89 29.67
C VAL A 212 5.12 -9.81 29.57
N GLY A 213 4.14 -10.01 28.68
CA GLY A 213 3.01 -9.10 28.51
C GLY A 213 1.80 -9.46 29.37
N GLN A 214 0.62 -9.03 28.92
CA GLN A 214 -0.65 -9.34 29.60
C GLN A 214 -1.22 -10.71 29.24
N SER A 215 -1.01 -11.17 28.00
CA SER A 215 -1.56 -12.43 27.50
C SER A 215 -0.55 -13.29 26.72
N LYS A 216 0.66 -12.76 26.48
CA LYS A 216 1.68 -13.34 25.63
C LYS A 216 3.07 -13.05 26.19
N ILE A 217 4.02 -13.91 25.84
CA ILE A 217 5.45 -13.70 26.00
C ILE A 217 6.01 -13.23 24.66
N PHE A 218 6.90 -12.26 24.72
CA PHE A 218 7.54 -11.63 23.58
C PHE A 218 9.02 -12.00 23.59
N PHE A 219 9.55 -12.56 22.50
CA PHE A 219 10.94 -12.98 22.38
C PHE A 219 11.67 -12.22 21.28
N ARG A 220 12.97 -11.99 21.48
CA ARG A 220 13.87 -11.53 20.43
C ARG A 220 14.00 -12.60 19.33
N ALA A 221 14.48 -12.19 18.16
CA ALA A 221 14.74 -13.12 17.07
C ALA A 221 15.86 -14.11 17.46
N GLY A 222 15.65 -15.40 17.21
CA GLY A 222 16.64 -16.47 17.42
C GLY A 222 16.62 -17.14 18.81
N VAL A 223 15.70 -16.74 19.69
CA VAL A 223 15.36 -17.42 20.95
C VAL A 223 14.30 -18.49 20.68
#